data_AF-A0A967LXE6-F1
#
_entry.id   AF-A0A967LXE6-F1
#
_cell.length_a   1.000
_cell.length_b   1.000
_cell.length_c   1.000
_cell.angle_alpha   90.00
_cell.angle_beta   90.00
_cell.angle_gamma   90.00
#
_symmetry.space_group_name_H-M   'P 1'
#
loop_
_entity.id
_entity.type
_entity.pdbx_description
1 polymer ?
#
loop_
_entity_poly.entity_id
_entity_poly.type
_entity_poly.pdbx_seq_one_letter_code
_entity_poly.pdbx_strand_id
1 'polypeptide(L)'
;LKLDLYRRDFTMNTLAVELDPARFGQLIDYFGAQRDFKDKAIRVLHNYSFVEDPTRVFRAIRYEQRLGFRIGKHTANLIQNAVKMNLPVHLSGRRLTNELKLILNEENPAPAIRRMHEYELLPFLHPDIAYSSQMARLLEEIRSVLAWFNLSFIGNGCDRWLVYLLALADPLSGEGL
;
A
#
# COMPACT_ATOMS: atom_id res chain seq x y z
N LEU A 1 -20.38 4.27 17.26
CA LEU A 1 -19.64 4.93 16.17
C LEU A 1 -18.16 5.18 16.51
N LYS A 2 -17.81 6.06 17.44
CA LYS A 2 -16.39 6.42 17.73
C LYS A 2 -15.46 5.22 17.97
N LEU A 3 -15.86 4.24 18.77
CA LEU A 3 -15.06 3.03 19.06
C LEU A 3 -14.89 2.10 17.84
N ASP A 4 -15.84 2.12 16.90
CA ASP A 4 -15.74 1.35 15.66
C ASP A 4 -14.72 2.00 14.72
N LEU A 5 -14.83 3.32 14.54
CA LEU A 5 -13.89 4.11 13.76
C LEU A 5 -12.44 4.01 14.29
N TYR A 6 -12.27 3.86 15.62
CA TYR A 6 -10.94 3.71 16.23
C TYR A 6 -10.19 2.43 15.80
N ARG A 7 -10.90 1.38 15.36
CA ARG A 7 -10.29 0.11 14.91
C ARG A 7 -9.80 0.17 13.47
N ARG A 8 -9.99 1.28 12.77
CA ARG A 8 -9.57 1.46 11.38
C ARG A 8 -8.05 1.65 11.31
N ASP A 9 -7.54 1.68 10.09
CA ASP A 9 -6.10 1.75 9.83
C ASP A 9 -5.53 3.16 10.00
N PHE A 10 -6.14 4.15 9.34
CA PHE A 10 -5.65 5.52 9.27
C PHE A 10 -6.74 6.55 9.58
N THR A 11 -6.33 7.69 10.13
CA THR A 11 -7.19 8.84 10.45
C THR A 11 -8.06 9.24 9.25
N MET A 12 -7.47 9.36 8.06
CA MET A 12 -8.18 9.67 6.80
C MET A 12 -9.36 8.74 6.48
N ASN A 13 -9.32 7.49 6.97
CA ASN A 13 -10.36 6.49 6.77
C ASN A 13 -11.42 6.47 7.89
N THR A 14 -11.38 7.44 8.81
CA THR A 14 -12.31 7.54 9.95
C THR A 14 -13.38 8.61 9.82
N LEU A 15 -13.45 9.32 8.68
CA LEU A 15 -14.56 10.22 8.42
C LEU A 15 -15.86 9.43 8.26
N ALA A 16 -16.92 9.92 8.90
CA ALA A 16 -18.27 9.41 8.75
C ALA A 16 -19.23 10.55 8.41
N VAL A 17 -20.31 10.25 7.70
CA VAL A 17 -21.36 11.22 7.38
C VAL A 17 -22.68 10.69 7.96
N GLU A 18 -23.39 11.55 8.68
CA GLU A 18 -24.67 11.21 9.28
C GLU A 18 -25.75 11.12 8.19
N LEU A 19 -26.50 10.01 8.18
CA LEU A 19 -27.59 9.75 7.23
C LEU A 19 -28.98 9.90 7.87
N ASP A 20 -29.04 10.16 9.18
CA ASP A 20 -30.30 10.44 9.88
C ASP A 20 -30.93 11.73 9.33
N PRO A 21 -32.24 11.75 9.01
CA PRO A 21 -32.88 12.93 8.43
C PRO A 21 -32.71 14.22 9.24
N ALA A 22 -32.66 14.15 10.57
CA ALA A 22 -32.54 15.33 11.42
C ALA A 22 -31.13 15.95 11.40
N ARG A 23 -30.11 15.19 10.98
CA ARG A 23 -28.70 15.60 10.98
C ARG A 23 -28.01 15.25 9.66
N PHE A 24 -28.78 15.07 8.60
CA PHE A 24 -28.32 14.54 7.32
C PHE A 24 -27.17 15.39 6.76
N GLY A 25 -26.10 14.72 6.32
CA GLY A 25 -24.94 15.37 5.72
C GLY A 25 -23.92 15.93 6.73
N GLN A 26 -24.16 15.78 8.04
CA GLN A 26 -23.16 16.18 9.04
C GLN A 26 -21.91 15.29 8.94
N LEU A 27 -20.75 15.91 8.69
CA LEU A 27 -19.46 15.24 8.72
C LEU A 27 -19.00 15.05 10.18
N ILE A 28 -18.68 13.82 10.54
CA ILE A 28 -18.18 13.42 11.84
C ILE A 28 -16.68 13.11 11.69
N ASP A 29 -15.86 13.88 12.41
CA ASP A 29 -14.40 13.71 12.48
C ASP A 29 -13.95 13.67 13.94
N TYR A 30 -13.74 12.47 14.47
CA TYR A 30 -13.28 12.28 15.86
C TYR A 30 -11.75 12.30 16.01
N PHE A 31 -11.01 12.12 14.92
CA PHE A 31 -9.57 11.80 14.97
C PHE A 31 -8.70 12.78 14.17
N GLY A 32 -9.28 13.85 13.64
CA GLY A 32 -8.56 14.91 12.93
C GLY A 32 -8.23 14.54 11.48
N ALA A 33 -9.04 13.69 10.85
CA ALA A 33 -8.87 13.28 9.47
C ALA A 33 -8.80 14.48 8.51
N GLN A 34 -9.63 15.51 8.73
CA GLN A 34 -9.61 16.73 7.90
C GLN A 34 -8.26 17.46 7.94
N ARG A 35 -7.59 17.45 9.09
CA ARG A 35 -6.23 18.02 9.22
C ARG A 35 -5.24 17.20 8.43
N ASP A 36 -5.32 15.88 8.51
CA ASP A 36 -4.42 14.99 7.76
C ASP A 36 -4.64 15.06 6.24
N PHE A 37 -5.87 15.30 5.77
CA PHE A 37 -6.13 15.64 4.37
C PHE A 37 -5.46 16.95 3.96
N LYS A 38 -5.54 17.99 4.80
CA LYS A 38 -4.89 19.28 4.55
C LYS A 38 -3.36 19.16 4.52
N ASP A 39 -2.81 18.38 5.44
CA ASP A 39 -1.37 18.15 5.58
C ASP A 39 -0.84 17.10 4.59
N LYS A 40 -1.73 16.44 3.83
CA LYS A 40 -1.42 15.29 2.95
C LYS A 40 -0.63 14.20 3.70
N ALA A 41 -1.09 13.84 4.89
CA ALA A 41 -0.40 12.95 5.81
C ALA A 41 -1.16 11.63 6.01
N ILE A 42 -0.43 10.51 6.02
CA ILE A 42 -0.96 9.21 6.44
C ILE A 42 -0.55 8.97 7.88
N ARG A 43 -1.53 8.91 8.78
CA ARG A 43 -1.34 8.69 10.21
C ARG A 43 -2.19 7.55 10.72
N VAL A 44 -1.59 6.67 11.50
CA VAL A 44 -2.31 5.63 12.26
C VAL A 44 -3.04 6.23 13.46
N LEU A 45 -4.11 5.58 13.90
CA LEU A 45 -4.92 6.01 15.04
C LEU A 45 -4.24 5.75 16.40
N HIS A 46 -3.37 4.74 16.49
CA HIS A 46 -2.68 4.35 17.73
C HIS A 46 -1.40 3.55 17.45
N ASN A 47 -0.54 3.46 18.47
CA ASN A 47 0.80 2.87 18.36
C ASN A 47 0.79 1.37 18.05
N TYR A 48 -0.26 0.66 18.47
CA TYR A 48 -0.41 -0.78 18.22
C TYR A 48 -1.00 -1.13 16.83
N SER A 49 -1.26 -0.14 15.96
CA SER A 49 -1.98 -0.37 14.70
C SER A 49 -1.34 -1.45 13.82
N PHE A 50 0.00 -1.47 13.70
CA PHE A 50 0.71 -2.50 12.92
C PHE A 50 0.93 -3.81 13.68
N VAL A 51 0.77 -3.82 15.01
CA VAL A 51 0.79 -5.04 15.83
C VAL A 51 -0.54 -5.78 15.67
N GLU A 52 -1.66 -5.05 15.73
CA GLU A 52 -2.99 -5.61 15.49
C GLU A 52 -3.16 -6.11 14.07
N ASP A 53 -2.62 -5.37 13.09
CA ASP A 53 -2.70 -5.76 11.69
C ASP A 53 -1.48 -5.29 10.87
N PRO A 54 -0.49 -6.19 10.67
CA PRO A 54 0.69 -5.86 9.89
C PRO A 54 0.40 -5.54 8.40
N THR A 55 -0.77 -5.92 7.86
CA THR A 55 -1.11 -5.59 6.46
C THR A 55 -1.24 -4.08 6.26
N ARG A 56 -1.50 -3.34 7.33
CA ARG A 56 -1.61 -1.88 7.31
C ARG A 56 -0.30 -1.21 6.87
N VAL A 57 0.86 -1.87 7.01
CA VAL A 57 2.13 -1.34 6.50
C VAL A 57 2.08 -1.20 4.98
N PHE A 58 1.70 -2.28 4.29
CA PHE A 58 1.55 -2.29 2.82
C PHE A 58 0.43 -1.34 2.37
N ARG A 59 -0.67 -1.27 3.13
CA ARG A 59 -1.75 -0.30 2.88
C ARG A 59 -1.28 1.15 2.97
N ALA A 60 -0.45 1.48 3.98
CA ALA A 60 0.10 2.82 4.15
C ALA A 60 0.92 3.23 2.92
N ILE A 61 1.78 2.34 2.43
CA ILE A 61 2.58 2.56 1.22
C ILE A 61 1.68 2.74 0.00
N ARG A 62 0.65 1.90 -0.16
CA ARG A 62 -0.30 2.04 -1.27
C ARG A 62 -1.03 3.38 -1.25
N TYR A 63 -1.56 3.78 -0.09
CA TYR A 63 -2.25 5.07 0.04
C TYR A 63 -1.31 6.26 -0.14
N GLU A 64 -0.04 6.15 0.27
CA GLU A 64 0.97 7.20 0.09
C GLU A 64 1.10 7.54 -1.40
N GLN A 65 1.24 6.51 -2.23
CA GLN A 65 1.41 6.69 -3.67
C GLN A 65 0.10 7.06 -4.36
N ARG A 66 -0.99 6.36 -4.04
CA ARG A 66 -2.30 6.60 -4.68
C ARG A 66 -2.83 8.01 -4.44
N LEU A 67 -2.61 8.58 -3.25
CA LEU A 67 -3.13 9.91 -2.89
C LEU A 67 -2.10 11.02 -3.06
N GLY A 68 -0.84 10.68 -3.36
CA GLY A 68 0.27 11.64 -3.31
C GLY A 68 0.47 12.25 -1.92
N PHE A 69 0.19 11.46 -0.88
CA PHE A 69 0.38 11.83 0.52
C PHE A 69 1.77 11.41 0.97
N ARG A 70 2.13 11.74 2.21
CA ARG A 70 3.36 11.28 2.86
C ARG A 70 3.02 10.54 4.14
N ILE A 71 3.71 9.44 4.41
CA ILE A 71 3.62 8.78 5.71
C ILE A 71 4.18 9.71 6.79
N GLY A 72 3.37 10.02 7.80
CA GLY A 72 3.78 10.92 8.89
C GLY A 72 4.94 10.33 9.69
N LYS A 73 5.84 11.17 10.23
CA LYS A 73 7.06 10.76 10.94
C LYS A 73 6.82 9.67 12.00
N HIS A 74 5.79 9.85 12.83
CA HIS A 74 5.44 8.86 13.85
C HIS A 74 5.02 7.51 13.25
N THR A 75 4.19 7.54 12.21
CA THR A 75 3.75 6.34 11.50
C THR A 75 4.91 5.64 10.79
N ALA A 76 5.84 6.39 10.19
CA ALA A 76 7.06 5.84 9.61
C ALA A 76 7.92 5.12 10.66
N ASN A 77 8.10 5.70 11.85
CA ASN A 77 8.82 5.06 12.95
C ASN A 77 8.13 3.75 13.39
N LEU A 78 6.79 3.75 13.45
CA LEU A 78 6.03 2.55 13.79
C LEU A 78 6.15 1.46 12.72
N ILE A 79 6.20 1.81 11.44
CA ILE A 79 6.48 0.85 10.35
C ILE A 79 7.87 0.22 10.54
N GLN A 80 8.90 1.04 10.76
CA GLN A 80 10.26 0.55 11.00
C GLN A 80 10.34 -0.37 12.22
N ASN A 81 9.64 -0.03 13.30
CA ASN A 81 9.58 -0.90 14.48
C ASN A 81 8.87 -2.21 14.19
N ALA A 82 7.76 -2.18 13.43
CA ALA A 82 7.05 -3.40 13.04
C ALA A 82 7.93 -4.34 12.20
N VAL A 83 8.72 -3.78 11.28
CA VAL A 83 9.69 -4.54 10.47
C VAL A 83 10.79 -5.14 11.35
N LYS A 84 11.40 -4.35 12.25
CA LYS A 84 12.42 -4.83 13.20
C LYS A 84 11.92 -5.95 14.12
N MET A 85 10.64 -5.90 14.48
CA MET A 85 9.97 -6.93 15.27
C MET A 85 9.52 -8.13 14.43
N ASN A 86 9.83 -8.18 13.13
CA ASN A 86 9.41 -9.20 12.17
C ASN A 86 7.88 -9.39 12.08
N LEU A 87 7.07 -8.39 12.43
CA LEU A 87 5.61 -8.53 12.43
C LEU A 87 5.01 -8.91 11.07
N PRO A 88 5.52 -8.45 9.91
CA PRO A 88 4.98 -8.86 8.62
C PRO A 88 5.04 -10.38 8.36
N VAL A 89 5.94 -11.12 9.01
CA VAL A 89 6.04 -12.60 8.86
C VAL A 89 4.77 -13.32 9.37
N HIS A 90 4.03 -12.69 10.27
CA HIS A 90 2.79 -13.24 10.83
C HIS A 90 1.59 -13.05 9.89
N LEU A 91 1.76 -12.37 8.76
CA LEU A 91 0.71 -12.26 7.75
C LEU A 91 0.55 -13.57 7.00
N SER A 92 -0.68 -14.04 6.89
CA SER A 92 -0.96 -15.16 5.99
C SER A 92 -0.66 -14.75 4.55
N GLY A 93 -0.10 -15.68 3.76
CA GLY A 93 0.23 -15.45 2.36
C GLY A 93 -0.95 -14.89 1.56
N ARG A 94 -2.19 -15.32 1.85
CA ARG A 94 -3.40 -14.78 1.21
C ARG A 94 -3.59 -13.29 1.48
N ARG A 95 -3.42 -12.83 2.72
CA ARG A 95 -3.60 -11.42 3.09
C ARG A 95 -2.52 -10.54 2.47
N LEU A 96 -1.27 -11.02 2.51
CA LEU A 96 -0.14 -10.36 1.88
C LEU A 96 -0.33 -10.24 0.36
N THR A 97 -0.65 -11.35 -0.31
CA THR A 97 -0.91 -11.39 -1.76
C THR A 97 -2.08 -10.50 -2.16
N ASN A 98 -3.15 -10.42 -1.36
CA ASN A 98 -4.27 -9.53 -1.64
C ASN A 98 -3.84 -8.05 -1.62
N GLU A 99 -3.05 -7.63 -0.63
CA GLU A 99 -2.59 -6.25 -0.57
C GLU A 99 -1.53 -5.95 -1.65
N LEU A 100 -0.64 -6.91 -1.94
CA LEU A 100 0.33 -6.80 -3.04
C LEU A 100 -0.38 -6.66 -4.39
N LYS A 101 -1.42 -7.47 -4.66
CA LYS A 101 -2.27 -7.34 -5.85
C LYS A 101 -2.86 -5.93 -6.00
N LEU A 102 -3.30 -5.32 -4.89
CA LEU A 102 -3.81 -3.95 -4.92
C LEU A 102 -2.71 -2.95 -5.25
N ILE A 103 -1.52 -3.08 -4.64
CA ILE A 103 -0.35 -2.24 -4.93
C ILE A 103 0.04 -2.33 -6.41
N LEU A 104 0.17 -3.54 -6.95
CA LEU A 104 0.61 -3.79 -8.32
C LEU A 104 -0.45 -3.42 -9.37
N ASN A 105 -1.71 -3.20 -8.96
CA ASN A 105 -2.78 -2.70 -9.84
C ASN A 105 -2.89 -1.18 -9.87
N GLU A 106 -2.21 -0.44 -8.98
CA GLU A 106 -2.17 1.03 -9.06
C GLU A 106 -1.62 1.48 -10.42
N GLU A 107 -1.93 2.71 -10.82
CA GLU A 107 -1.49 3.25 -12.12
C GLU A 107 0.02 3.24 -12.29
N ASN A 108 0.74 3.56 -11.21
CA ASN A 108 2.20 3.46 -11.14
C ASN A 108 2.61 2.75 -9.84
N PRO A 109 2.93 1.45 -9.87
CA PRO A 109 3.36 0.72 -8.68
C PRO A 109 4.85 0.90 -8.36
N ALA A 110 5.67 1.46 -9.27
CA ALA A 110 7.12 1.52 -9.10
C ALA A 110 7.55 2.31 -7.84
N PRO A 111 6.94 3.47 -7.52
CA PRO A 111 7.20 4.17 -6.27
C PRO A 111 6.83 3.35 -5.03
N ALA A 112 5.74 2.59 -5.06
CA ALA A 112 5.33 1.73 -3.94
C ALA A 112 6.34 0.60 -3.70
N ILE A 113 6.85 -0.02 -4.77
CA ILE A 113 7.90 -1.04 -4.70
C ILE A 113 9.19 -0.46 -4.11
N ARG A 114 9.59 0.74 -4.55
CA ARG A 114 10.72 1.46 -3.97
C ARG A 114 10.53 1.73 -2.48
N ARG A 115 9.33 2.16 -2.06
CA ARG A 115 9.02 2.36 -0.63
C ARG A 115 9.07 1.07 0.17
N MET A 116 8.63 -0.05 -0.40
CA MET A 116 8.80 -1.36 0.23
C MET A 116 10.29 -1.69 0.43
N HIS A 117 11.15 -1.36 -0.52
CA HIS A 117 12.59 -1.50 -0.35
C HIS A 117 13.15 -0.58 0.75
N GLU A 118 12.77 0.70 0.77
CA GLU A 118 13.22 1.67 1.79
C GLU A 118 12.81 1.30 3.22
N TYR A 119 11.72 0.53 3.37
CA TYR A 119 11.28 -0.02 4.65
C TYR A 119 11.72 -1.46 4.90
N GLU A 120 12.60 -2.03 4.05
CA GLU A 120 13.09 -3.41 4.18
C GLU A 120 11.96 -4.47 4.16
N LEU A 121 10.90 -4.21 3.39
CA LEU A 121 9.72 -5.07 3.30
C LEU A 121 9.80 -6.14 2.21
N LEU A 122 10.64 -5.96 1.19
CA LEU A 122 10.76 -6.91 0.08
C LEU A 122 11.15 -8.34 0.51
N PRO A 123 12.06 -8.55 1.49
CA PRO A 123 12.41 -9.90 1.95
C PRO A 123 11.22 -10.67 2.56
N PHE A 124 10.17 -9.98 3.03
CA PHE A 124 8.95 -10.64 3.51
C PHE A 124 8.05 -11.12 2.38
N LEU A 125 8.25 -10.66 1.14
CA LEU A 125 7.59 -11.20 -0.05
C LEU A 125 8.32 -12.48 -0.51
N HIS A 126 9.64 -12.38 -0.66
CA HIS A 126 10.54 -13.48 -0.96
C HIS A 126 11.98 -13.02 -0.66
N PRO A 127 12.85 -13.86 -0.06
CA PRO A 127 14.22 -13.47 0.32
C PRO A 127 15.07 -12.98 -0.87
N ASP A 128 14.88 -13.56 -2.04
CA ASP A 128 15.68 -13.23 -3.23
C ASP A 128 15.13 -12.05 -4.05
N ILE A 129 13.99 -11.47 -3.64
CA ILE A 129 13.49 -10.24 -4.28
C ILE A 129 14.28 -9.05 -3.72
N ALA A 130 15.18 -8.54 -4.55
CA ALA A 130 15.96 -7.34 -4.28
C ALA A 130 15.58 -6.18 -5.22
N TYR A 131 15.58 -4.97 -4.67
CA TYR A 131 15.40 -3.77 -5.49
C TYR A 131 16.73 -3.38 -6.12
N SER A 132 16.77 -3.34 -7.45
CA SER A 132 17.95 -2.97 -8.24
C SER A 132 17.62 -1.86 -9.24
N SER A 133 18.64 -1.26 -9.84
CA SER A 133 18.44 -0.29 -10.92
C SER A 133 17.85 -0.93 -12.18
N GLN A 134 18.09 -2.24 -12.38
CA GLN A 134 17.46 -3.06 -13.41
C GLN A 134 15.96 -3.21 -13.14
N MET A 135 15.59 -3.60 -11.91
CA MET A 135 14.18 -3.70 -11.48
C MET A 135 13.46 -2.36 -11.67
N ALA A 136 14.07 -1.26 -11.23
CA ALA A 136 13.49 0.07 -11.36
C ALA A 136 13.20 0.44 -12.83
N ARG A 137 14.12 0.12 -13.75
CA ARG A 137 13.93 0.35 -15.19
C ARG A 137 12.83 -0.54 -15.77
N LEU A 138 12.84 -1.83 -15.43
CA LEU A 138 11.85 -2.79 -15.89
C LEU A 138 10.43 -2.38 -15.50
N LEU A 139 10.21 -1.88 -14.27
CA LEU A 139 8.91 -1.40 -13.83
C LEU A 139 8.41 -0.19 -14.64
N GLU A 140 9.31 0.74 -15.01
CA GLU A 140 8.96 1.90 -15.85
C GLU A 140 8.69 1.51 -17.32
N GLU A 141 9.43 0.54 -17.83
CA GLU A 141 9.21 -0.04 -19.16
C GLU A 141 7.85 -0.74 -19.23
N ILE A 142 7.52 -1.57 -18.24
CA ILE A 142 6.21 -2.24 -18.14
C ILE A 142 5.08 -1.22 -18.12
N ARG A 143 5.22 -0.13 -17.36
CA ARG A 143 4.21 0.95 -17.37
C ARG A 143 3.98 1.51 -18.77
N SER A 144 5.05 1.76 -19.51
CA SER A 144 4.99 2.28 -20.87
C SER A 144 4.34 1.29 -21.85
N VAL A 145 4.70 0.00 -21.75
CA VAL A 145 4.13 -1.07 -22.57
C VAL A 145 2.64 -1.28 -22.27
N LEU A 146 2.24 -1.27 -21.00
CA LEU A 146 0.84 -1.41 -20.61
C LEU A 146 0.00 -0.20 -21.04
N ALA A 147 0.54 1.01 -20.99
CA ALA A 147 -0.13 2.19 -21.51
C ALA A 147 -0.36 2.07 -23.02
N TRP A 148 0.68 1.68 -23.77
CA TRP A 148 0.57 1.41 -25.21
C TRP A 148 -0.43 0.29 -25.53
N PHE A 149 -0.39 -0.82 -24.79
CA PHE A 149 -1.30 -1.96 -24.97
C PHE A 149 -2.76 -1.54 -24.78
N ASN A 150 -3.05 -0.82 -23.69
CA ASN A 150 -4.42 -0.36 -23.39
C ASN A 150 -4.98 0.61 -24.44
N LEU A 151 -4.12 1.42 -25.06
CA LEU A 151 -4.51 2.32 -26.15
C LEU A 151 -4.67 1.60 -27.49
N SER A 152 -3.90 0.54 -27.73
CA SER A 152 -3.86 -0.18 -29.01
C SER A 152 -4.87 -1.32 -29.11
N PHE A 153 -5.26 -1.91 -27.98
CA PHE A 153 -6.11 -3.10 -27.91
C PHE A 153 -7.33 -2.89 -27.01
N ILE A 154 -8.12 -1.85 -27.30
CA ILE A 154 -9.34 -1.53 -26.56
C ILE A 154 -10.29 -2.74 -26.55
N GLY A 155 -10.69 -3.18 -25.36
CA GLY A 155 -11.59 -4.33 -25.17
C GLY A 155 -10.89 -5.64 -24.83
N ASN A 156 -9.56 -5.74 -24.98
CA ASN A 156 -8.78 -6.87 -24.48
C ASN A 156 -8.27 -6.57 -23.06
N GLY A 157 -8.52 -7.48 -22.13
CA GLY A 157 -8.03 -7.37 -20.75
C GLY A 157 -6.58 -7.83 -20.63
N CYS A 158 -5.80 -7.11 -19.83
CA CYS A 158 -4.50 -7.56 -19.33
C CYS A 158 -4.50 -7.42 -17.81
N ASP A 159 -4.16 -8.49 -17.10
CA ASP A 159 -4.01 -8.46 -15.64
C ASP A 159 -2.70 -7.71 -15.28
N ARG A 160 -2.80 -6.38 -15.18
CA ARG A 160 -1.68 -5.48 -14.84
C ARG A 160 -0.83 -6.00 -13.68
N TRP A 161 -1.46 -6.38 -12.58
CA TRP A 161 -0.73 -6.85 -11.39
C TRP A 161 0.13 -8.08 -11.67
N LEU A 162 -0.31 -8.97 -12.57
CA LEU A 162 0.41 -10.19 -12.90
C LEU A 162 1.68 -9.87 -13.68
N VAL A 163 1.62 -8.91 -14.62
CA VAL A 163 2.80 -8.45 -15.37
C VAL A 163 3.85 -7.86 -14.42
N TYR A 164 3.44 -7.01 -13.48
CA TYR A 164 4.37 -6.49 -12.47
C TYR A 164 4.85 -7.55 -11.47
N LEU A 165 4.01 -8.53 -11.13
CA LEU A 165 4.44 -9.63 -10.27
C LEU A 165 5.51 -10.48 -10.95
N LEU A 166 5.35 -10.78 -12.24
CA LEU A 166 6.36 -11.49 -13.04
C LEU A 166 7.68 -10.72 -13.08
N ALA A 167 7.62 -9.40 -13.20
CA ALA A 167 8.81 -8.54 -13.13
C ALA A 167 9.51 -8.59 -11.76
N LEU A 168 8.73 -8.59 -10.67
CA LEU A 168 9.29 -8.77 -9.32
C LEU A 168 9.91 -10.15 -9.13
N ALA A 169 9.37 -11.17 -9.78
CA ALA A 169 9.85 -12.54 -9.74
C ALA A 169 10.96 -12.84 -10.76
N ASP A 170 11.31 -11.90 -11.65
CA ASP A 170 12.35 -12.07 -12.67
C ASP A 170 13.69 -12.56 -12.08
N PRO A 171 14.19 -12.03 -10.95
CA PRO A 171 15.41 -12.53 -10.33
C PRO A 171 15.33 -14.00 -9.86
N LEU A 172 14.12 -14.52 -9.61
CA LEU A 172 13.91 -15.89 -9.13
C LEU A 172 14.06 -16.92 -10.26
N SER A 173 14.04 -16.48 -11.52
CA SER A 173 14.15 -17.36 -12.69
C SER A 173 15.57 -17.93 -12.91
N GLY A 174 16.57 -17.45 -12.13
CA GLY A 174 17.97 -17.81 -12.27
C GLY A 174 18.43 -19.05 -11.48
N GLU A 175 17.67 -19.54 -10.50
CA GLU A 175 18.00 -20.76 -9.74
C GLU A 175 16.75 -21.62 -9.48
N GLY A 176 16.64 -22.74 -10.20
CA GLY A 176 15.87 -23.91 -9.77
C GLY A 176 14.33 -23.80 -9.78
N LEU A 177 13.74 -23.94 -10.96
CA LEU A 177 12.51 -24.74 -11.12
C LEU A 177 12.90 -26.13 -11.63
#